data_AF-A0A8T5JPG6-F1
#
_entry.id   AF-A0A8T5JPG6-F1
#
_cell.length_a   1.000
_cell.length_b   1.000
_cell.length_c   1.000
_cell.angle_alpha   90.00
_cell.angle_beta   90.00
_cell.angle_gamma   90.00
#
_symmetry.space_group_name_H-M   'P 1'
#
loop_
_entity.id
_entity.type
_entity.pdbx_description
1 polymer ?
#
loop_
_entity_poly.entity_id
_entity_poly.type
_entity_poly.pdbx_seq_one_letter_code
_entity_poly.pdbx_strand_id
1 'polypeptide(L)'
;MLNGGQSKLRSELANELANMNTGLRKSFLKIKEEFDEHLQSINDNTSEITILEGNICDIDKRLSKIEERMDNIHMMVKALLTPSNFKIELTPDEQKLFLVFYTTDDPINVKQIVSKMSATHIFAEELILSMTDKGIPMHRTDVDGETHFKLDEEFRLIQAREKIIKIDPEVSRKYQNKLLYSFFSE
;
A
#
# COMPACT_ATOMS: atom_id res chain seq x y z
N MET A 1 -86.25 39.65 43.87
CA MET A 1 -85.68 38.46 43.20
C MET A 1 -84.44 38.78 42.33
N LEU A 2 -83.72 39.89 42.54
CA LEU A 2 -82.58 40.30 41.69
C LEU A 2 -81.19 39.88 42.19
N ASN A 3 -81.07 39.30 43.41
CA ASN A 3 -79.78 38.99 44.04
C ASN A 3 -79.15 37.64 43.59
N GLY A 4 -79.94 36.71 43.06
CA GLY A 4 -79.45 35.38 42.64
C GLY A 4 -78.69 35.38 41.31
N GLY A 5 -79.06 36.27 40.38
CA GLY A 5 -78.41 36.38 39.06
C GLY A 5 -76.99 36.95 39.11
N GLN A 6 -76.74 37.94 39.98
CA GLN A 6 -75.40 38.53 40.14
C GLN A 6 -74.42 37.59 40.86
N SER A 7 -74.91 36.74 41.77
CA SER A 7 -74.08 35.74 42.44
C SER A 7 -73.62 34.65 41.47
N LYS A 8 -74.49 34.19 40.58
CA LYS A 8 -74.16 33.18 39.57
C LYS A 8 -73.15 33.69 38.55
N LEU A 9 -73.32 34.91 38.04
CA LEU A 9 -72.41 35.53 37.08
C LEU A 9 -70.99 35.71 37.65
N ARG A 10 -70.89 36.10 38.93
CA ARG A 10 -69.59 36.22 39.63
C ARG A 10 -68.91 34.87 39.83
N SER A 11 -69.69 33.82 40.12
CA SER A 11 -69.16 32.46 40.23
C SER A 11 -68.65 31.92 38.90
N GLU A 12 -69.36 32.18 37.80
CA GLU A 12 -68.93 31.77 36.45
C GLU A 12 -67.65 32.49 36.03
N LEU A 13 -67.57 33.81 36.25
CA LEU A 13 -66.36 34.60 35.95
C LEU A 13 -65.15 34.15 36.79
N ALA A 14 -65.37 33.83 38.07
CA ALA A 14 -64.31 33.30 38.95
C ALA A 14 -63.81 31.93 38.48
N ASN A 15 -64.71 31.06 38.00
CA ASN A 15 -64.36 29.76 37.44
C ASN A 15 -63.57 29.90 36.12
N GLU A 16 -63.94 30.82 35.24
CA GLU A 16 -63.19 31.09 34.01
C GLU A 16 -61.78 31.63 34.28
N LEU A 17 -61.64 32.57 35.22
CA LEU A 17 -60.33 33.09 35.66
C LEU A 17 -59.46 31.98 36.27
N ALA A 18 -60.04 31.10 37.10
CA ALA A 18 -59.32 29.96 37.68
C ALA A 18 -58.88 28.95 36.62
N ASN A 19 -59.73 28.68 35.62
CA ASN A 19 -59.40 27.81 34.51
C ASN A 19 -58.29 28.39 33.64
N MET A 20 -58.33 29.70 33.35
CA MET A 20 -57.29 30.40 32.60
C MET A 20 -55.94 30.37 33.33
N ASN A 21 -55.93 30.64 34.63
CA ASN A 21 -54.71 30.59 35.44
C ASN A 21 -54.11 29.18 35.49
N THR A 22 -54.97 28.16 35.61
CA THR A 22 -54.56 26.75 35.53
C THR A 22 -53.97 26.41 34.15
N GLY A 23 -54.59 26.88 33.07
CA GLY A 23 -54.10 26.67 31.70
C GLY A 23 -52.74 27.33 31.44
N LEU A 24 -52.56 28.57 31.94
CA LEU A 24 -51.28 29.27 31.88
C LEU A 24 -50.21 28.51 32.66
N ARG A 25 -50.49 28.11 33.91
CA ARG A 25 -49.54 27.33 34.72
C ARG A 25 -49.12 26.03 34.04
N LYS A 26 -50.07 25.29 33.45
CA LYS A 26 -49.76 24.08 32.68
C LYS A 26 -48.87 24.37 31.48
N SER A 27 -49.12 25.47 30.77
CA SER A 27 -48.29 25.86 29.62
C SER A 27 -46.87 26.23 30.04
N PHE A 28 -46.73 26.98 31.14
CA PHE A 28 -45.41 27.31 31.71
C PHE A 28 -44.65 26.07 32.22
N LEU A 29 -45.34 25.10 32.81
CA LEU A 29 -44.72 23.84 33.24
C LEU A 29 -44.18 23.06 32.04
N LYS A 30 -44.97 22.93 30.96
CA LYS A 30 -44.49 22.28 29.74
C LYS A 30 -43.29 22.98 29.13
N ILE A 31 -43.32 24.32 29.05
CA ILE A 31 -42.19 25.10 28.55
C ILE A 31 -40.95 24.81 29.40
N LYS A 32 -41.09 24.78 30.72
CA LYS A 32 -39.98 24.47 31.63
C LYS A 32 -39.43 23.06 31.40
N GLU A 33 -40.31 22.06 31.28
CA GLU A 33 -39.92 20.67 31.01
C GLU A 33 -39.11 20.57 29.70
N GLU A 34 -39.59 21.19 28.62
CA GLU A 34 -38.88 21.24 27.32
C GLU A 34 -37.51 21.94 27.44
N PHE A 35 -37.43 23.04 28.20
CA PHE A 35 -36.14 23.70 28.45
C PHE A 35 -35.17 22.83 29.24
N ASP A 36 -35.66 22.11 30.25
CA ASP A 36 -34.84 21.20 31.05
C ASP A 36 -34.34 20.02 30.18
N GLU A 37 -35.19 19.48 29.29
CA GLU A 37 -34.82 18.45 28.31
C GLU A 37 -33.78 18.96 27.29
N HIS A 38 -33.97 20.18 26.76
CA HIS A 38 -32.99 20.81 25.86
C HIS A 38 -31.65 21.05 26.54
N LEU A 39 -31.64 21.53 27.79
CA LEU A 39 -30.41 21.71 28.55
C LEU A 39 -29.68 20.39 28.76
N GLN A 40 -30.42 19.32 29.08
CA GLN A 40 -29.82 17.99 29.21
C GLN A 40 -29.21 17.52 27.89
N SER A 41 -29.93 17.65 26.77
CA SER A 41 -29.42 17.28 25.45
C SER A 41 -28.18 18.08 25.06
N ILE A 42 -28.12 19.38 25.38
CA ILE A 42 -26.93 20.21 25.16
C ILE A 42 -25.74 19.69 25.96
N ASN A 43 -25.94 19.33 27.22
CA ASN A 43 -24.88 18.79 28.07
C ASN A 43 -24.37 17.44 27.56
N ASP A 44 -25.28 16.56 27.16
CA ASP A 44 -24.94 15.25 26.60
C ASP A 44 -24.12 15.41 25.30
N ASN A 45 -24.59 16.27 24.38
CA ASN A 45 -23.85 16.58 23.14
C ASN A 45 -22.47 17.19 23.43
N THR A 46 -22.36 18.06 24.44
CA THR A 46 -21.07 18.66 24.84
C THR A 46 -20.10 17.61 25.37
N SER A 47 -20.60 16.67 26.16
CA SER A 47 -19.82 15.53 26.66
C SER A 47 -19.33 14.64 25.51
N GLU A 48 -20.21 14.32 24.57
CA GLU A 48 -19.87 13.52 23.39
C GLU A 48 -18.80 14.20 22.52
N ILE A 49 -18.95 15.50 22.24
CA ILE A 49 -17.96 16.27 21.47
C ILE A 49 -16.58 16.22 22.15
N THR A 50 -16.54 16.37 23.47
CA THR A 50 -15.28 16.32 24.24
C THR A 50 -14.60 14.95 24.13
N ILE A 51 -15.39 13.86 24.18
CA ILE A 51 -14.87 12.50 24.02
C ILE A 51 -14.33 12.30 22.59
N LEU A 52 -15.06 12.78 21.58
CA LEU A 52 -14.65 12.70 20.18
C LEU A 52 -13.35 13.47 19.91
N GLU A 53 -13.19 14.66 20.49
CA GLU A 53 -11.94 15.43 20.42
C GLU A 53 -10.76 14.63 20.99
N GLY A 54 -10.94 14.00 22.15
CA GLY A 54 -9.92 13.14 22.75
C GLY A 54 -9.53 11.96 21.84
N ASN A 55 -10.53 11.31 21.24
CA ASN A 55 -10.31 10.22 20.29
C ASN A 55 -9.54 10.67 19.03
N ILE A 56 -9.87 11.85 18.49
CA ILE A 56 -9.16 12.43 17.33
C ILE A 56 -7.69 12.68 17.69
N CYS A 57 -7.42 13.27 18.85
CA CYS A 57 -6.07 13.52 19.32
C CYS A 57 -5.24 12.22 19.46
N ASP A 58 -5.86 11.13 19.92
CA ASP A 58 -5.19 9.84 20.02
C ASP A 58 -4.95 9.18 18.65
N ILE A 59 -5.85 9.40 17.68
CA ILE A 59 -5.64 8.99 16.29
C ILE A 59 -4.46 9.75 15.68
N ASP A 60 -4.38 11.06 15.86
CA ASP A 60 -3.28 11.89 15.34
C ASP A 60 -1.92 11.46 15.89
N LYS A 61 -1.84 11.12 17.18
CA LYS A 61 -0.63 10.55 17.78
C LYS A 61 -0.22 9.22 17.14
N ARG A 62 -1.19 8.37 16.79
CA ARG A 62 -0.93 7.09 16.12
C ARG A 62 -0.49 7.32 14.68
N LEU A 63 -1.10 8.26 13.97
CA LEU A 63 -0.74 8.64 12.61
C LEU A 63 0.70 9.13 12.55
N SER A 64 1.09 10.04 13.46
CA SER A 64 2.46 10.56 13.55
C SER A 64 3.50 9.44 13.75
N LYS A 65 3.19 8.42 14.55
CA LYS A 65 4.06 7.25 14.75
C LYS A 65 4.15 6.37 13.51
N ILE A 66 3.08 6.28 12.73
CA ILE A 66 3.07 5.53 11.46
C ILE A 66 3.93 6.26 10.44
N GLU A 67 3.81 7.57 10.33
CA GLU A 67 4.65 8.41 9.45
C GLU A 67 6.14 8.21 9.78
N GLU A 68 6.53 8.31 11.05
CA GLU A 68 7.91 8.08 11.49
C GLU A 68 8.42 6.67 11.10
N ARG A 69 7.59 5.64 11.28
CA ARG A 69 7.95 4.27 10.87
C ARG A 69 8.07 4.13 9.37
N MET A 70 7.23 4.83 8.61
CA MET A 70 7.24 4.81 7.15
C MET A 70 8.51 5.46 6.61
N ASP A 71 8.93 6.59 7.19
CA ASP A 71 10.20 7.25 6.86
C ASP A 71 11.40 6.34 7.14
N ASN A 72 11.38 5.64 8.28
CA ASN A 72 12.42 4.65 8.62
C ASN A 72 12.47 3.51 7.58
N ILE A 73 11.33 2.95 7.19
CA ILE A 73 11.26 1.92 6.15
C ILE A 73 11.77 2.47 4.82
N HIS A 74 11.35 3.68 4.44
CA HIS A 74 11.79 4.31 3.19
C HIS A 74 13.32 4.50 3.16
N MET A 75 13.91 4.91 4.29
CA MET A 75 15.37 5.01 4.44
C MET A 75 16.06 3.64 4.31
N MET A 76 15.50 2.59 4.93
CA MET A 76 16.03 1.22 4.81
C MET A 76 15.95 0.70 3.37
N VAL A 77 14.80 0.88 2.71
CA VAL A 77 14.59 0.49 1.32
C VAL A 77 15.56 1.24 0.42
N LYS A 78 15.73 2.55 0.61
CA LYS A 78 16.71 3.33 -0.15
C LYS A 78 18.13 2.82 0.06
N ALA A 79 18.52 2.48 1.29
CA ALA A 79 19.84 1.92 1.60
C ALA A 79 20.05 0.54 0.95
N LEU A 80 19.01 -0.29 0.87
CA LEU A 80 19.05 -1.56 0.15
C LEU A 80 19.15 -1.34 -1.36
N LEU A 81 18.31 -0.47 -1.92
CA LEU A 81 18.26 -0.16 -3.36
C LEU A 81 19.43 0.70 -3.84
N THR A 82 20.29 1.22 -2.94
CA THR A 82 21.46 1.99 -3.36
C THR A 82 22.41 1.03 -4.10
N PRO A 83 22.65 1.23 -5.40
CA PRO A 83 23.33 0.24 -6.26
C PRO A 83 24.76 -0.10 -5.84
N SER A 84 25.37 0.76 -5.02
CA SER A 84 26.73 0.56 -4.50
C SER A 84 26.88 -0.64 -3.55
N ASN A 85 25.79 -1.23 -3.05
CA ASN A 85 25.85 -2.42 -2.19
C ASN A 85 25.50 -3.73 -2.91
N PHE A 86 24.92 -3.69 -4.12
CA PHE A 86 24.63 -4.89 -4.91
C PHE A 86 25.83 -5.27 -5.77
N LYS A 87 26.91 -5.71 -5.14
CA LYS A 87 27.99 -6.38 -5.85
C LYS A 87 27.61 -7.85 -6.04
N ILE A 88 26.84 -8.13 -7.08
CA ILE A 88 26.44 -9.50 -7.42
C ILE A 88 27.66 -10.24 -7.97
N GLU A 89 28.19 -11.20 -7.19
CA GLU A 89 29.32 -12.03 -7.59
C GLU A 89 28.81 -13.32 -8.27
N LEU A 90 29.04 -13.37 -9.58
CA LEU A 90 28.70 -14.52 -10.41
C LEU A 90 29.92 -15.43 -10.60
N THR A 91 29.68 -16.74 -10.57
CA THR A 91 30.66 -17.76 -10.95
C THR A 91 30.97 -17.66 -12.46
N PRO A 92 32.09 -18.21 -12.95
CA PRO A 92 32.41 -18.16 -14.37
C PRO A 92 31.32 -18.73 -15.30
N ASP A 93 30.55 -19.73 -14.84
CA ASP A 93 29.47 -20.33 -15.63
C ASP A 93 28.19 -19.49 -15.59
N GLU A 94 27.86 -18.88 -14.45
CA GLU A 94 26.76 -17.90 -14.36
C GLU A 94 27.06 -16.64 -15.17
N GLN A 95 28.33 -16.19 -15.21
CA GLN A 95 28.73 -15.06 -16.04
C GLN A 95 28.53 -15.35 -17.54
N LYS A 96 28.77 -16.60 -17.98
CA LYS A 96 28.47 -17.02 -19.36
C LYS A 96 26.97 -16.99 -19.61
N LEU A 97 26.16 -17.56 -18.71
CA LEU A 97 24.70 -17.56 -18.85
C LEU A 97 24.15 -16.12 -18.86
N PHE A 98 24.66 -15.26 -17.98
CA PHE A 98 24.33 -13.84 -17.95
C PHE A 98 24.66 -13.16 -19.28
N LEU A 99 25.83 -13.41 -19.86
CA LEU A 99 26.18 -12.88 -21.19
C LEU A 99 25.21 -13.35 -22.28
N VAL A 100 24.76 -14.61 -22.24
CA VAL A 100 23.77 -15.13 -23.19
C VAL A 100 22.46 -14.34 -23.08
N PHE A 101 21.94 -14.15 -21.87
CA PHE A 101 20.73 -13.34 -21.64
C PHE A 101 20.92 -11.86 -21.96
N TYR A 102 22.10 -11.31 -21.70
CA TYR A 102 22.39 -9.89 -21.92
C TYR A 102 22.55 -9.55 -23.41
N THR A 103 23.00 -10.52 -24.22
CA THR A 103 23.22 -10.34 -25.67
C THR A 103 22.07 -10.82 -26.53
N THR A 104 21.09 -11.54 -25.96
CA THR A 104 19.91 -11.99 -26.70
C THR A 104 18.73 -11.07 -26.36
N ASP A 105 18.13 -10.43 -27.36
CA ASP A 105 16.96 -9.58 -27.15
C ASP A 105 15.66 -10.40 -27.01
N ASP A 106 15.61 -11.57 -27.66
CA ASP A 106 14.47 -12.49 -27.62
C ASP A 106 14.49 -13.39 -26.37
N PRO A 107 13.32 -13.76 -25.81
CA PRO A 107 13.22 -14.76 -24.77
C PRO A 107 13.82 -16.10 -25.21
N ILE A 108 14.63 -16.72 -24.35
CA ILE A 108 15.29 -18.00 -24.65
C ILE A 108 14.79 -19.13 -23.76
N ASN A 109 14.60 -20.32 -24.34
CA ASN A 109 14.23 -21.53 -23.61
C ASN A 109 15.48 -22.27 -23.09
N VAL A 110 15.27 -23.24 -22.19
CA VAL A 110 16.35 -24.05 -21.60
C VAL A 110 17.12 -24.83 -22.66
N LYS A 111 16.46 -25.30 -23.73
CA LYS A 111 17.10 -26.04 -24.83
C LYS A 111 18.10 -25.16 -25.60
N GLN A 112 17.76 -23.91 -25.86
CA GLN A 112 18.65 -22.93 -26.50
C GLN A 112 19.84 -22.60 -25.59
N ILE A 113 19.62 -22.48 -24.28
CA ILE A 113 20.70 -22.26 -23.29
C ILE A 113 21.68 -23.43 -23.31
N VAL A 114 21.18 -24.66 -23.24
CA VAL A 114 21.97 -25.90 -23.31
C VAL A 114 22.85 -25.93 -24.57
N SER A 115 22.28 -25.58 -25.72
CA SER A 115 23.01 -25.51 -27.00
C SER A 115 24.12 -24.45 -26.96
N LYS A 116 23.81 -23.22 -26.52
CA LYS A 116 24.75 -22.09 -26.49
C LYS A 116 25.87 -22.26 -25.47
N MET A 117 25.60 -22.93 -24.35
CA MET A 117 26.57 -23.13 -23.27
C MET A 117 27.33 -24.45 -23.35
N SER A 118 26.85 -25.40 -24.16
CA SER A 118 27.36 -26.78 -24.18
C SER A 118 27.24 -27.45 -22.79
N ALA A 119 26.11 -27.21 -22.12
CA ALA A 119 25.78 -27.67 -20.77
C ALA A 119 24.73 -28.79 -20.77
N THR A 120 24.51 -29.48 -19.65
CA THR A 120 23.37 -30.38 -19.50
C THR A 120 22.11 -29.58 -19.12
N HIS A 121 20.92 -30.13 -19.40
CA HIS A 121 19.64 -29.48 -19.06
C HIS A 121 19.54 -29.14 -17.57
N ILE A 122 19.88 -30.12 -16.72
CA ILE A 122 19.86 -29.97 -15.26
C ILE A 122 20.78 -28.82 -14.83
N PHE A 123 21.99 -28.76 -15.39
CA PHE A 123 22.95 -27.71 -15.04
C PHE A 123 22.48 -26.32 -15.50
N ALA A 124 21.82 -26.22 -16.66
CA ALA A 124 21.27 -24.95 -17.12
C ALA A 124 20.16 -24.44 -16.19
N GLU A 125 19.26 -25.31 -15.72
CA GLU A 125 18.21 -24.95 -14.77
C GLU A 125 18.78 -24.52 -13.41
N GLU A 126 19.79 -25.25 -12.91
CA GLU A 126 20.52 -24.88 -11.69
C GLU A 126 21.18 -23.50 -11.80
N LEU A 127 21.77 -23.18 -12.95
CA LEU A 127 22.39 -21.87 -13.18
C LEU A 127 21.34 -20.74 -13.23
N ILE A 128 20.18 -20.96 -13.85
CA ILE A 128 19.08 -19.98 -13.88
C ILE A 128 18.56 -19.73 -12.47
N LEU A 129 18.36 -20.78 -11.69
CA LEU A 129 17.91 -20.67 -10.30
C LEU A 129 18.94 -19.90 -9.46
N SER A 130 20.23 -20.26 -9.57
CA SER A 130 21.31 -19.56 -8.87
C SER A 130 21.39 -18.07 -9.23
N MET A 131 21.19 -17.71 -10.52
CA MET A 131 21.14 -16.30 -10.93
C MET A 131 19.96 -15.56 -10.31
N THR A 132 18.79 -16.21 -10.25
CA THR A 132 17.58 -15.64 -9.63
C THR A 132 17.76 -15.46 -8.12
N ASP A 133 18.34 -16.45 -7.45
CA ASP A 133 18.65 -16.41 -6.01
C ASP A 133 19.65 -15.30 -5.66
N LYS A 134 20.56 -14.98 -6.58
CA LYS A 134 21.51 -13.87 -6.47
C LYS A 134 20.89 -12.49 -6.75
N GLY A 135 19.59 -12.43 -7.00
CA GLY A 135 18.85 -11.20 -7.20
C GLY A 135 18.97 -10.62 -8.61
N ILE A 136 19.27 -11.45 -9.62
CA ILE A 136 19.18 -11.02 -11.02
C ILE A 136 17.72 -11.15 -11.48
N PRO A 137 17.03 -10.03 -11.77
CA PRO A 137 15.64 -10.06 -12.21
C PRO A 137 15.53 -10.63 -13.63
N MET A 138 14.68 -11.63 -13.77
CA MET A 138 14.41 -12.32 -15.03
C MET A 138 12.89 -12.44 -15.24
N HIS A 139 12.44 -12.16 -16.45
CA HIS A 139 11.07 -12.43 -16.88
C HIS A 139 10.96 -13.88 -17.35
N ARG A 140 9.98 -14.59 -16.77
CA ARG A 140 9.58 -15.93 -17.18
C ARG A 140 8.30 -15.83 -17.99
N THR A 141 8.27 -16.46 -19.16
CA THR A 141 7.07 -16.53 -20.02
C THR A 141 6.91 -17.95 -20.55
N ASP A 142 5.73 -18.52 -20.39
CA ASP A 142 5.43 -19.84 -20.94
C ASP A 142 4.74 -19.68 -22.30
N VAL A 143 5.38 -20.19 -23.36
CA VAL A 143 4.88 -20.16 -24.74
C VAL A 143 4.88 -21.58 -25.27
N ASP A 144 3.74 -22.06 -25.77
CA ASP A 144 3.56 -23.42 -26.31
C ASP A 144 3.99 -24.56 -25.38
N GLY A 145 3.82 -24.35 -24.06
CA GLY A 145 4.21 -25.33 -23.04
C GLY A 145 5.71 -25.35 -22.73
N GLU A 146 6.49 -24.45 -23.31
CA GLU A 146 7.91 -24.25 -23.01
C GLU A 146 8.16 -22.95 -22.23
N THR A 147 8.92 -23.04 -21.15
CA THR A 147 9.33 -21.88 -20.36
C THR A 147 10.48 -21.16 -21.05
N HIS A 148 10.25 -19.88 -21.34
CA HIS A 148 11.22 -18.93 -21.87
C HIS A 148 11.62 -17.93 -20.79
N PHE A 149 12.88 -17.51 -20.86
CA PHE A 149 13.49 -16.59 -19.91
C PHE A 149 14.08 -15.40 -20.66
N LYS A 150 13.90 -14.19 -20.11
CA LYS A 150 14.51 -12.95 -20.61
C LYS A 150 15.03 -12.13 -19.44
N LEU A 151 16.14 -11.42 -19.61
CA LEU A 151 16.59 -10.46 -18.60
C LEU A 151 15.60 -9.28 -18.51
N ASP A 152 15.37 -8.78 -17.31
CA ASP A 152 14.60 -7.55 -17.11
C ASP A 152 15.28 -6.35 -17.81
N GLU A 153 14.48 -5.53 -18.50
CA GLU A 153 14.99 -4.42 -19.30
C GLU A 153 15.51 -3.26 -18.44
N GLU A 154 14.89 -2.99 -17.29
CA GLU A 154 15.38 -1.99 -16.35
C GLU A 154 16.74 -2.42 -15.79
N PHE A 155 16.89 -3.70 -15.47
CA PHE A 155 18.15 -4.25 -15.01
C PHE A 155 19.25 -4.20 -16.09
N ARG A 156 18.93 -4.44 -17.37
CA ARG A 156 19.89 -4.22 -18.47
C ARG A 156 20.40 -2.78 -18.51
N LEU A 157 19.50 -1.81 -18.36
CA LEU A 157 19.85 -0.39 -18.36
C LEU A 157 20.74 -0.02 -17.17
N ILE A 158 20.41 -0.53 -15.98
CA ILE A 158 21.22 -0.34 -14.76
C ILE A 158 22.60 -0.98 -14.94
N GLN A 159 22.69 -2.20 -15.46
CA GLN A 159 23.98 -2.85 -15.75
C GLN A 159 24.82 -2.05 -16.74
N ALA A 160 24.21 -1.48 -17.79
CA ALA A 160 24.92 -0.65 -18.77
C ALA A 160 25.46 0.65 -18.16
N ARG A 161 24.71 1.26 -17.24
CA ARG A 161 25.08 2.53 -16.58
C ARG A 161 26.10 2.33 -15.45
N GLU A 162 25.90 1.32 -14.61
CA GLU A 162 26.54 1.22 -13.30
C GLU A 162 27.48 0.02 -13.17
N LYS A 163 27.46 -0.92 -14.11
CA LYS A 163 28.32 -2.13 -14.12
C LYS A 163 28.22 -2.93 -12.81
N ILE A 164 26.98 -3.15 -12.35
CA ILE A 164 26.67 -3.86 -11.10
C ILE A 164 27.21 -5.30 -11.06
N ILE A 165 27.25 -5.99 -12.20
CA ILE A 165 27.86 -7.31 -12.37
C ILE A 165 29.26 -7.15 -12.98
N LYS A 166 30.28 -7.65 -12.26
CA LYS A 166 31.65 -7.75 -12.77
C LYS A 166 31.80 -9.04 -13.57
N ILE A 167 32.01 -8.90 -14.87
CA ILE A 167 32.32 -10.02 -15.77
C ILE A 167 33.83 -10.13 -15.87
N ASP A 168 34.37 -11.32 -15.63
CA ASP A 168 35.78 -11.61 -15.79
C ASP A 168 36.18 -11.38 -17.28
N PRO A 169 37.23 -10.58 -17.56
CA PRO A 169 37.73 -10.37 -18.92
C PRO A 169 38.03 -11.66 -19.68
N GLU A 170 38.45 -12.73 -18.99
CA GLU A 170 38.70 -14.03 -19.62
C GLU A 170 37.41 -14.69 -20.12
N VAL A 171 36.34 -14.61 -19.33
CA VAL A 171 35.02 -15.14 -19.69
C VAL A 171 34.45 -14.35 -20.85
N SER A 172 34.53 -13.02 -20.79
CA SER A 172 34.09 -12.13 -21.87
C SER A 172 34.82 -12.43 -23.18
N ARG A 173 36.15 -12.54 -23.17
CA ARG A 173 36.96 -12.82 -24.37
C ARG A 173 36.69 -14.20 -24.96
N LYS A 174 36.63 -15.25 -24.11
CA LYS A 174 36.35 -16.62 -24.56
C LYS A 174 34.96 -16.74 -25.18
N TYR A 175 33.97 -16.06 -24.61
CA TYR A 175 32.59 -16.16 -25.06
C TYR A 175 32.27 -15.25 -26.26
N GLN A 176 32.83 -14.04 -26.33
CA GLN A 176 32.73 -13.19 -27.53
C GLN A 176 33.28 -13.89 -28.77
N ASN A 177 34.42 -14.57 -28.64
CA ASN A 177 34.98 -15.37 -29.73
C ASN A 177 34.04 -16.52 -30.12
N LYS A 178 33.46 -17.24 -29.15
CA LYS A 178 32.53 -18.36 -29.42
C LYS A 178 31.20 -17.89 -30.05
N LEU A 179 30.66 -16.75 -29.60
CA LEU A 179 29.47 -16.12 -30.18
C LEU A 179 29.73 -15.68 -31.63
N LEU A 180 30.85 -14.99 -31.88
CA LEU A 180 31.28 -14.65 -33.24
C LEU A 180 31.32 -15.87 -34.14
N TYR A 181 31.94 -16.98 -33.71
CA TYR A 181 31.96 -18.21 -34.50
C TYR A 181 30.55 -18.79 -34.74
N SER A 182 29.63 -18.72 -33.76
CA SER A 182 28.26 -19.18 -33.97
C SER A 182 27.45 -18.34 -34.98
N PHE A 183 27.80 -17.07 -35.20
CA PHE A 183 27.17 -16.23 -36.23
C PHE A 183 27.71 -16.49 -37.65
N PHE A 184 28.88 -17.11 -37.80
CA PHE A 184 29.50 -17.41 -39.10
C PHE A 184 29.46 -18.90 -39.47
N SER A 185 28.83 -19.75 -38.65
CA SER A 185 28.80 -21.21 -38.84
C SER A 185 27.43 -21.75 -39.29
N GLU A 186 26.53 -20.88 -39.76
CA GLU A 186 25.32 -21.28 -40.51
C GLU A 186 25.59 -21.36 -42.02
#